data_AF-S8F508-F1
#
_entry.id   AF-S8F508-F1
#
_cell.length_a   1.000
_cell.length_b   1.000
_cell.length_c   1.000
_cell.angle_alpha   90.00
_cell.angle_beta   90.00
_cell.angle_gamma   90.00
#
_symmetry.space_group_name_H-M   'P 1'
#
loop_
_entity.id
_entity.type
_entity.pdbx_description
1 polymer ?
#
loop_
_entity_poly.entity_id
_entity_poly.type
_entity_poly.pdbx_seq_one_letter_code
_entity_poly.pdbx_strand_id
1 'polypeptide(L)'
;MADITYSHLSDIDARAAVAVYTALMVMLDDQEVYHKVGAEHFAQMLCGGSALDDQGPLGQAAKVLADMGQHFSPFGTTTIVSSTLRAMCGEMLCNPSNPFSVEPQSKKFIDYHKSLTGYSEAFAMFIRCKADFPVETAYIHVLSEICFFIDHANDILSFYKEDLDEDATSYIHCGARIAGRSPRDILFELIDEVVAAAEHVREHLGEGRARDAWDKFEANYMWFHFDNPRYRLREVVDAGYYTVN
;
A
#
# COMPACT_ATOMS: atom_id res chain seq x y z
N MET A 1 -0.74 -11.12 -5.22
CA MET A 1 -0.47 -10.32 -4.01
C MET A 1 -1.18 -10.93 -2.82
N ALA A 2 -2.49 -10.74 -2.68
CA ALA A 2 -3.23 -11.11 -1.45
C ALA A 2 -3.03 -12.57 -0.99
N ASP A 3 -3.06 -13.52 -1.93
CA ASP A 3 -2.90 -14.95 -1.63
C ASP A 3 -1.53 -15.31 -1.03
N ILE A 4 -0.48 -14.63 -1.48
CA ILE A 4 0.90 -14.83 -1.01
C ILE A 4 1.09 -14.05 0.30
N THR A 5 0.86 -12.74 0.24
CA THR A 5 1.12 -11.77 1.32
C THR A 5 0.36 -12.10 2.60
N TYR A 6 -0.90 -12.51 2.49
CA TYR A 6 -1.77 -12.80 3.63
C TYR A 6 -2.03 -14.31 3.81
N SER A 7 -1.09 -15.15 3.37
CA SER A 7 -1.22 -16.62 3.45
C SER A 7 -1.31 -17.16 4.88
N HIS A 8 -0.95 -16.37 5.89
CA HIS A 8 -1.09 -16.72 7.31
C HIS A 8 -2.54 -16.66 7.82
N LEU A 9 -3.43 -15.96 7.11
CA LEU A 9 -4.84 -15.90 7.49
C LEU A 9 -5.54 -17.23 7.19
N SER A 10 -6.27 -17.73 8.18
CA SER A 10 -7.08 -18.95 8.05
C SER A 10 -8.41 -18.70 7.32
N ASP A 11 -8.93 -17.47 7.38
CA ASP A 11 -10.15 -17.04 6.72
C ASP A 11 -9.91 -16.84 5.20
N ILE A 12 -10.35 -17.82 4.41
CA ILE A 12 -10.23 -17.82 2.95
C ILE A 12 -11.09 -16.70 2.33
N ASP A 13 -12.27 -16.42 2.90
CA ASP A 13 -13.16 -15.39 2.40
C ASP A 13 -12.57 -13.99 2.65
N ALA A 14 -11.91 -13.80 3.80
CA ALA A 14 -11.14 -12.58 4.06
C ALA A 14 -10.02 -12.40 3.02
N ARG A 15 -9.26 -13.46 2.69
CA ARG A 15 -8.20 -13.40 1.67
C ARG A 15 -8.77 -13.08 0.29
N ALA A 16 -9.92 -13.64 -0.06
CA ALA A 16 -10.62 -13.34 -1.31
C ALA A 16 -11.10 -11.88 -1.36
N ALA A 17 -11.68 -11.36 -0.27
CA ALA A 17 -12.09 -9.96 -0.17
C ALA A 17 -10.88 -9.01 -0.32
N VAL A 18 -9.75 -9.32 0.33
CA VAL A 18 -8.50 -8.55 0.19
C VAL A 18 -7.97 -8.61 -1.25
N ALA A 19 -8.07 -9.77 -1.92
CA ALA A 19 -7.67 -9.91 -3.31
C ALA A 19 -8.51 -9.04 -4.25
N VAL A 20 -9.84 -9.07 -4.10
CA VAL A 20 -10.77 -8.23 -4.87
C VAL A 20 -10.53 -6.75 -4.60
N TYR A 21 -10.41 -6.36 -3.33
CA TYR A 21 -10.08 -4.99 -2.94
C TYR A 21 -8.78 -4.52 -3.59
N THR A 22 -7.71 -5.30 -3.48
CA THR A 22 -6.40 -4.96 -4.05
C THR A 22 -6.50 -4.78 -5.55
N ALA A 23 -7.17 -5.69 -6.26
CA ALA A 23 -7.31 -5.62 -7.72
C ALA A 23 -8.09 -4.36 -8.15
N LEU A 24 -9.14 -4.01 -7.42
CA LEU A 24 -9.92 -2.80 -7.68
C LEU A 24 -9.10 -1.54 -7.42
N MET A 25 -8.35 -1.48 -6.31
CA MET A 25 -7.52 -0.31 -6.00
C MET A 25 -6.39 -0.14 -7.02
N VAL A 26 -5.71 -1.22 -7.41
CA VAL A 26 -4.67 -1.18 -8.46
C VAL A 26 -5.25 -0.74 -9.81
N MET A 27 -6.48 -1.13 -10.12
CA MET A 27 -7.14 -0.65 -11.33
C MET A 27 -7.52 0.84 -11.23
N LEU A 28 -7.90 1.32 -10.04
CA LEU A 28 -8.22 2.72 -9.81
C LEU A 28 -6.98 3.62 -9.66
N ASP A 29 -5.81 3.03 -9.42
CA ASP A 29 -4.50 3.69 -9.47
C ASP A 29 -4.13 4.09 -10.92
N ASP A 30 -4.71 3.44 -11.93
CA ASP A 30 -4.60 3.87 -13.31
C ASP A 30 -5.39 5.16 -13.55
N GLN A 31 -4.70 6.22 -13.96
CA GLN A 31 -5.27 7.55 -14.08
C GLN A 31 -6.38 7.64 -15.13
N GLU A 32 -6.25 6.93 -16.26
CA GLU A 32 -7.27 6.93 -17.31
C GLU A 32 -8.54 6.27 -16.76
N VAL A 33 -8.38 5.15 -16.05
CA VAL A 33 -9.51 4.46 -15.42
C VAL A 33 -10.13 5.31 -14.33
N TYR A 34 -9.35 5.91 -13.43
CA TYR A 34 -9.81 6.75 -12.32
C TYR A 34 -10.77 7.85 -12.81
N HIS A 35 -10.33 8.64 -13.79
CA HIS A 35 -11.11 9.75 -14.36
C HIS A 35 -12.32 9.23 -15.15
N LYS A 36 -12.14 8.14 -15.93
CA LYS A 36 -13.22 7.57 -16.76
C LYS A 36 -14.39 7.05 -15.94
N VAL A 37 -14.13 6.49 -14.76
CA VAL A 37 -15.18 5.96 -13.87
C VAL A 37 -15.72 7.01 -12.90
N GLY A 38 -15.15 8.22 -12.86
CA GLY A 38 -15.56 9.28 -11.95
C GLY A 38 -15.21 9.00 -10.48
N ALA A 39 -14.05 8.40 -10.23
CA ALA A 39 -13.64 7.99 -8.88
C ALA A 39 -13.50 9.17 -7.90
N GLU A 40 -13.28 10.39 -8.39
CA GLU A 40 -13.30 11.64 -7.61
C GLU A 40 -14.64 11.92 -6.92
N HIS A 41 -15.72 11.27 -7.38
CA HIS A 41 -17.06 11.39 -6.81
C HIS A 41 -17.45 10.23 -5.90
N PHE A 42 -16.56 9.26 -5.70
CA PHE A 42 -16.89 8.02 -4.98
C PHE A 42 -17.33 8.27 -3.53
N ALA A 43 -16.73 9.24 -2.84
CA ALA A 43 -17.12 9.60 -1.48
C ALA A 43 -18.58 10.09 -1.41
N GLN A 44 -19.00 10.94 -2.37
CA GLN A 44 -20.37 11.42 -2.47
C GLN A 44 -21.32 10.27 -2.82
N MET A 45 -20.91 9.38 -3.72
CA MET A 45 -21.70 8.20 -4.10
C MET A 45 -21.92 7.24 -2.92
N LEU A 46 -20.88 7.00 -2.12
CA LEU A 46 -20.98 6.17 -0.91
C LEU A 46 -21.93 6.80 0.12
N CYS A 47 -21.75 8.10 0.42
CA CYS A 47 -22.61 8.81 1.37
C CYS A 47 -24.07 8.89 0.89
N GLY A 48 -24.28 9.03 -0.42
CA GLY A 48 -25.60 9.10 -1.04
C GLY A 48 -26.25 7.73 -1.30
N GLY A 49 -25.53 6.63 -1.09
CA GLY A 49 -25.99 5.26 -1.36
C GLY A 49 -25.94 4.84 -2.83
N SER A 50 -25.77 5.77 -3.77
CA SER A 50 -25.76 5.47 -5.22
C SER A 50 -24.57 4.62 -5.66
N ALA A 51 -23.50 4.53 -4.85
CA ALA A 51 -22.37 3.66 -5.15
C ALA A 51 -22.78 2.18 -5.27
N LEU A 52 -23.76 1.72 -4.49
CA LEU A 52 -24.18 0.31 -4.54
C LEU A 52 -25.01 -0.03 -5.79
N ASP A 53 -25.62 0.98 -6.41
CA ASP A 53 -26.39 0.85 -7.65
C ASP A 53 -25.48 0.81 -8.89
N ASP A 54 -24.23 1.28 -8.75
CA ASP A 54 -23.24 1.23 -9.82
C ASP A 54 -22.88 -0.23 -10.18
N GLN A 55 -22.81 -0.51 -11.48
CA GLN A 55 -22.47 -1.84 -11.99
C GLN A 55 -21.00 -1.95 -12.41
N GLY A 56 -20.27 -0.83 -12.37
CA GLY A 56 -18.88 -0.73 -12.75
C GLY A 56 -17.91 -0.95 -11.58
N PRO A 57 -16.64 -0.57 -11.77
CA PRO A 57 -15.60 -0.62 -10.76
C PRO A 57 -15.95 -0.02 -9.41
N LEU A 58 -16.62 1.14 -9.40
CA LEU A 58 -16.95 1.85 -8.16
C LEU A 58 -18.02 1.09 -7.36
N GLY A 59 -19.01 0.50 -8.03
CA GLY A 59 -19.98 -0.35 -7.34
C GLY A 59 -19.38 -1.64 -6.79
N GLN A 60 -18.41 -2.23 -7.48
CA GLN A 60 -17.65 -3.37 -6.93
C GLN A 60 -16.79 -2.94 -5.73
N ALA A 61 -16.18 -1.75 -5.78
CA ALA A 61 -15.44 -1.19 -4.65
C ALA A 61 -16.34 -0.94 -3.44
N ALA A 62 -17.55 -0.40 -3.65
CA ALA A 62 -18.52 -0.19 -2.58
C ALA A 62 -18.98 -1.51 -1.93
N LYS A 63 -19.23 -2.54 -2.75
CA LYS A 63 -19.62 -3.88 -2.26
C LYS A 63 -18.51 -4.52 -1.43
N VAL A 64 -17.28 -4.57 -1.95
CA VAL A 64 -16.17 -5.18 -1.20
C VAL A 64 -15.87 -4.43 0.10
N LEU A 65 -15.97 -3.08 0.11
CA LEU A 65 -15.82 -2.26 1.31
C LEU A 65 -16.90 -2.55 2.36
N ALA A 66 -18.16 -2.75 1.92
CA ALA A 66 -19.25 -3.13 2.81
C ALA A 66 -19.01 -4.52 3.43
N ASP A 67 -18.47 -5.45 2.64
CA ASP A 67 -18.18 -6.83 3.07
C ASP A 67 -16.99 -6.92 4.03
N MET A 68 -16.07 -5.94 4.05
CA MET A 68 -14.94 -5.92 5.01
C MET A 68 -15.39 -6.05 6.46
N GLY A 69 -16.58 -5.55 6.80
CA GLY A 69 -17.15 -5.66 8.14
C GLY A 69 -17.38 -7.10 8.61
N GLN A 70 -17.49 -8.06 7.69
CA GLN A 70 -17.64 -9.48 8.01
C GLN A 70 -16.31 -10.08 8.51
N HIS A 71 -15.19 -9.60 7.98
CA HIS A 71 -13.86 -10.18 8.20
C HIS A 71 -12.99 -9.39 9.20
N PHE A 72 -13.18 -8.07 9.31
CA PHE A 72 -12.29 -7.18 10.05
C PHE A 72 -13.00 -6.48 11.22
N SER A 73 -12.29 -6.19 12.32
CA SER A 73 -12.80 -5.49 13.52
C SER A 73 -13.53 -4.19 13.14
N PRO A 74 -14.44 -3.65 13.97
CA PRO A 74 -15.05 -2.34 13.68
C PRO A 74 -14.00 -1.26 13.41
N PHE A 75 -12.94 -1.22 14.23
CA PHE A 75 -11.78 -0.35 13.99
C PHE A 75 -11.16 -0.62 12.61
N GLY A 76 -10.82 -1.87 12.31
CA GLY A 76 -10.19 -2.22 11.05
C GLY A 76 -11.07 -1.90 9.83
N THR A 77 -12.37 -2.16 9.90
CA THR A 77 -13.33 -1.85 8.85
C THR A 77 -13.38 -0.35 8.59
N THR A 78 -13.51 0.47 9.64
CA THR A 78 -13.50 1.93 9.53
C THR A 78 -12.17 2.43 8.96
N THR A 79 -11.04 1.87 9.39
CA THR A 79 -9.72 2.21 8.86
C THR A 79 -9.59 1.86 7.37
N ILE A 80 -10.03 0.67 6.94
CA ILE A 80 -9.99 0.26 5.53
C ILE A 80 -10.81 1.21 4.65
N VAL A 81 -12.06 1.51 5.06
CA VAL A 81 -12.93 2.45 4.32
C VAL A 81 -12.31 3.85 4.28
N SER A 82 -11.82 4.35 5.41
CA SER A 82 -11.23 5.69 5.51
C SER A 82 -9.96 5.80 4.67
N SER A 83 -9.06 4.82 4.75
CA SER A 83 -7.83 4.75 3.97
C SER A 83 -8.11 4.74 2.46
N THR A 84 -9.15 4.00 2.04
CA THR A 84 -9.59 3.98 0.63
C THR A 84 -10.04 5.35 0.13
N LEU A 85 -10.88 6.04 0.91
CA LEU A 85 -11.35 7.38 0.56
C LEU A 85 -10.21 8.41 0.56
N ARG A 86 -9.27 8.28 1.50
CA ARG A 86 -8.07 9.13 1.58
C ARG A 86 -7.16 8.94 0.37
N ALA A 87 -6.98 7.71 -0.09
CA ALA A 87 -6.19 7.43 -1.28
C ALA A 87 -6.79 8.05 -2.54
N MET A 88 -8.10 7.97 -2.72
CA MET A 88 -8.78 8.70 -3.81
C MET A 88 -8.56 10.21 -3.73
N CYS A 89 -8.56 10.79 -2.53
CA CYS A 89 -8.17 12.20 -2.36
C CYS A 89 -6.70 12.45 -2.74
N GLY A 90 -5.79 11.52 -2.43
CA GLY A 90 -4.38 11.58 -2.82
C GLY A 90 -4.17 11.57 -4.33
N GLU A 91 -4.94 10.73 -5.04
CA GLU A 91 -4.95 10.69 -6.51
C GLU A 91 -5.40 12.02 -7.12
N MET A 92 -6.24 12.79 -6.44
CA MET A 92 -6.62 14.12 -6.91
C MET A 92 -5.50 15.15 -6.75
N LEU A 93 -4.51 14.96 -5.87
CA LEU A 93 -3.52 15.99 -5.53
C LEU A 93 -2.33 16.06 -6.48
N CYS A 94 -1.71 14.92 -6.80
CA CYS A 94 -0.44 14.88 -7.53
C CYS A 94 -0.54 14.18 -8.90
N ASN A 95 -1.76 13.89 -9.37
CA ASN A 95 -1.97 13.26 -10.67
C ASN A 95 -1.61 14.25 -11.81
N PRO A 96 -0.58 13.98 -12.64
CA PRO A 96 -0.16 14.89 -13.71
C PRO A 96 -1.23 15.17 -14.76
N SER A 97 -2.21 14.28 -14.91
CA SER A 97 -3.37 14.46 -15.79
C SER A 97 -4.43 15.40 -15.20
N ASN A 98 -4.35 15.71 -13.90
CA ASN A 98 -5.21 16.70 -13.26
C ASN A 98 -4.67 18.13 -13.50
N PRO A 99 -5.44 19.05 -14.09
CA PRO A 99 -5.01 20.44 -14.28
C PRO A 99 -4.72 21.20 -12.96
N PHE A 100 -5.18 20.68 -11.82
CA PHE A 100 -4.92 21.22 -10.48
C PHE A 100 -3.84 20.45 -9.72
N SER A 101 -3.07 19.60 -10.40
CA SER A 101 -1.98 18.84 -9.79
C SER A 101 -0.96 19.76 -9.11
N VAL A 102 -0.53 19.34 -7.93
CA VAL A 102 0.45 20.06 -7.12
C VAL A 102 1.79 19.37 -7.26
N GLU A 103 2.80 20.10 -7.74
CA GLU A 103 4.17 19.61 -7.71
C GLU A 103 4.67 19.56 -6.25
N PRO A 104 5.24 18.43 -5.77
CA PRO A 104 5.81 18.37 -4.44
C PRO A 104 6.98 19.35 -4.26
N GLN A 105 6.89 20.21 -3.23
CA GLN A 105 7.87 21.25 -2.90
C GLN A 105 8.55 21.08 -1.54
N SER A 106 8.10 20.14 -0.70
CA SER A 106 8.80 19.81 0.56
C SER A 106 8.72 18.33 0.87
N LYS A 107 9.69 17.80 1.64
CA LYS A 107 9.66 16.42 2.13
C LYS A 107 8.35 16.11 2.86
N LYS A 108 7.92 17.00 3.75
CA LYS A 108 6.66 16.84 4.50
C LYS A 108 5.43 16.67 3.61
N PHE A 109 5.42 17.33 2.45
CA PHE A 109 4.34 17.17 1.49
C PHE A 109 4.40 15.83 0.77
N ILE A 110 5.60 15.36 0.38
CA ILE A 110 5.77 14.01 -0.18
C ILE A 110 5.33 12.96 0.84
N ASP A 111 5.79 13.06 2.09
CA ASP A 111 5.41 12.13 3.17
C ASP A 111 3.88 12.12 3.36
N TYR A 112 3.26 13.30 3.36
CA TYR A 112 1.80 13.44 3.45
C TYR A 112 1.09 12.82 2.24
N HIS A 113 1.54 13.09 1.02
CA HIS A 113 0.95 12.55 -0.20
C HIS A 113 1.05 11.02 -0.23
N LYS A 114 2.22 10.46 0.11
CA LYS A 114 2.40 9.00 0.24
C LYS A 114 1.48 8.40 1.28
N SER A 115 1.30 9.06 2.44
CA SER A 115 0.35 8.61 3.47
C SER A 115 -1.13 8.63 3.04
N LEU A 116 -1.44 9.33 1.94
CA LEU A 116 -2.77 9.28 1.32
C LEU A 116 -2.85 8.11 0.34
N THR A 117 -1.96 8.07 -0.65
CA THR A 117 -2.06 7.17 -1.81
C THR A 117 -1.56 5.76 -1.56
N GLY A 118 -0.82 5.53 -0.48
CA GLY A 118 -0.20 4.23 -0.20
C GLY A 118 -1.16 3.12 0.23
N TYR A 119 -2.41 3.45 0.61
CA TYR A 119 -3.38 2.52 1.18
C TYR A 119 -2.85 1.72 2.40
N SER A 120 -1.76 2.19 3.01
CA SER A 120 -1.00 1.41 3.98
C SER A 120 -1.81 1.05 5.22
N GLU A 121 -2.67 1.94 5.68
CA GLU A 121 -3.59 1.64 6.79
C GLU A 121 -4.56 0.50 6.46
N ALA A 122 -5.11 0.45 5.24
CA ALA A 122 -5.97 -0.67 4.81
C ALA A 122 -5.17 -1.98 4.77
N PHE A 123 -4.00 -1.97 4.12
CA PHE A 123 -3.13 -3.15 4.02
C PHE A 123 -2.62 -3.63 5.38
N ALA A 124 -2.39 -2.72 6.33
CA ALA A 124 -2.03 -3.04 7.70
C ALA A 124 -3.17 -3.71 8.47
N MET A 125 -4.43 -3.33 8.22
CA MET A 125 -5.58 -4.01 8.80
C MET A 125 -5.74 -5.43 8.26
N PHE A 126 -5.42 -5.65 6.98
CA PHE A 126 -5.52 -6.97 6.36
C PHE A 126 -4.55 -8.01 6.93
N ILE A 127 -3.50 -7.60 7.64
CA ILE A 127 -2.60 -8.53 8.35
C ILE A 127 -3.36 -9.35 9.40
N ARG A 128 -4.54 -8.89 9.83
CA ARG A 128 -5.33 -9.49 10.91
C ARG A 128 -6.83 -9.54 10.58
N CYS A 129 -7.38 -10.73 10.39
CA CYS A 129 -8.83 -10.91 10.37
C CYS A 129 -9.37 -11.22 11.78
N LYS A 130 -10.67 -11.00 12.00
CA LYS A 130 -11.36 -11.30 13.26
C LYS A 130 -11.30 -12.78 13.65
N ALA A 131 -11.29 -13.68 12.67
CA ALA A 131 -11.26 -15.12 12.90
C ALA A 131 -9.97 -15.53 13.61
N ASP A 132 -8.84 -14.98 13.18
CA ASP A 132 -7.52 -15.25 13.76
C ASP A 132 -7.21 -14.32 14.93
N PHE A 133 -7.64 -13.05 14.89
CA PHE A 133 -7.24 -12.00 15.84
C PHE A 133 -8.44 -11.21 16.42
N PRO A 134 -9.29 -11.82 17.26
CA PRO A 134 -10.53 -11.19 17.72
C PRO A 134 -10.35 -9.99 18.67
N VAL A 135 -9.26 -9.94 19.46
CA VAL A 135 -8.99 -8.90 20.48
C VAL A 135 -7.54 -8.40 20.44
N GLU A 136 -6.85 -8.54 19.31
CA GLU A 136 -5.42 -8.16 19.24
C GLU A 136 -5.25 -6.65 19.10
N THR A 137 -4.71 -6.00 20.13
CA THR A 137 -4.46 -4.55 20.14
C THR A 137 -2.97 -4.18 20.08
N ALA A 138 -2.05 -5.14 20.21
CA ALA A 138 -0.60 -4.88 20.24
C ALA A 138 -0.15 -4.07 19.00
N TYR A 139 -0.68 -4.38 17.83
CA TYR A 139 -0.38 -3.67 16.59
C TYR A 139 -0.77 -2.19 16.57
N ILE A 140 -1.69 -1.74 17.42
CA ILE A 140 -2.15 -0.34 17.40
C ILE A 140 -1.00 0.60 17.78
N HIS A 141 -0.14 0.18 18.71
CA HIS A 141 0.99 0.98 19.18
C HIS A 141 2.11 1.12 18.14
N VAL A 142 2.16 0.23 17.16
CA VAL A 142 3.16 0.23 16.07
C VAL A 142 2.50 0.33 14.70
N LEU A 143 1.25 0.82 14.64
CA LEU A 143 0.49 0.88 13.40
C LEU A 143 1.15 1.87 12.42
N SER A 144 1.66 3.00 12.92
CA SER A 144 2.38 3.97 12.10
C SER A 144 3.61 3.35 11.43
N GLU A 145 4.36 2.53 12.14
CA GLU A 145 5.58 1.88 11.68
C GLU A 145 5.26 0.77 10.67
N ILE A 146 4.17 0.02 10.87
CA ILE A 146 3.66 -0.94 9.89
C ILE A 146 3.26 -0.21 8.60
N CYS A 147 2.53 0.90 8.72
CA CYS A 147 2.13 1.68 7.55
C CYS A 147 3.35 2.24 6.80
N PHE A 148 4.31 2.79 7.55
CA PHE A 148 5.59 3.27 7.03
C PHE A 148 6.35 2.17 6.28
N PHE A 149 6.44 0.97 6.86
CA PHE A 149 7.04 -0.18 6.20
C PHE A 149 6.33 -0.51 4.89
N ILE A 150 4.99 -0.63 4.90
CA ILE A 150 4.22 -1.01 3.70
C ILE A 150 4.45 -0.01 2.58
N ASP A 151 4.36 1.29 2.88
CA ASP A 151 4.50 2.36 1.91
C ASP A 151 5.90 2.39 1.29
N HIS A 152 6.93 2.34 2.13
CA HIS A 152 8.29 2.59 1.69
C HIS A 152 9.05 1.33 1.30
N ALA A 153 8.68 0.15 1.80
CA ALA A 153 9.16 -1.10 1.22
C ALA A 153 8.69 -1.21 -0.25
N ASN A 154 7.47 -0.76 -0.56
CA ASN A 154 7.02 -0.65 -1.94
C ASN A 154 7.89 0.34 -2.73
N ASP A 155 8.13 1.56 -2.24
CA ASP A 155 8.98 2.56 -2.93
C ASP A 155 10.40 2.03 -3.20
N ILE A 156 10.98 1.29 -2.25
CA ILE A 156 12.31 0.66 -2.40
C ILE A 156 12.27 -0.43 -3.48
N LEU A 157 11.28 -1.32 -3.42
CA LEU A 157 11.17 -2.47 -4.32
C LEU A 157 10.68 -2.08 -5.72
N SER A 158 10.05 -0.92 -5.85
CA SER A 158 9.62 -0.35 -7.13
C SER A 158 10.64 0.61 -7.73
N PHE A 159 11.64 1.05 -6.96
CA PHE A 159 12.68 1.98 -7.41
C PHE A 159 13.30 1.57 -8.75
N TYR A 160 13.66 0.28 -8.91
CA TYR A 160 14.32 -0.18 -10.14
C TYR A 160 13.45 0.01 -11.39
N LYS A 161 12.16 -0.35 -11.34
CA LYS A 161 11.26 -0.14 -12.48
C LYS A 161 11.03 1.36 -12.73
N GLU A 162 10.91 2.16 -11.67
CA GLU A 162 10.65 3.60 -11.76
C GLU A 162 11.82 4.38 -12.34
N ASP A 163 13.04 4.02 -11.95
CA ASP A 163 14.28 4.61 -12.50
C ASP A 163 14.42 4.28 -13.99
N LEU A 164 14.09 3.05 -14.40
CA LEU A 164 14.10 2.64 -15.81
C LEU A 164 12.98 3.29 -16.64
N ASP A 165 11.84 3.54 -16.05
CA ASP A 165 10.70 4.21 -16.69
C ASP A 165 10.84 5.74 -16.66
N GLU A 166 11.95 6.27 -16.11
CA GLU A 166 12.21 7.70 -15.90
C GLU A 166 11.08 8.41 -15.12
N ASP A 167 10.45 7.70 -14.16
CA ASP A 167 9.36 8.22 -13.35
C ASP A 167 9.87 9.19 -12.27
N ALA A 168 9.98 10.45 -12.66
CA ALA A 168 10.37 11.56 -11.79
C ALA A 168 9.34 11.88 -10.69
N THR A 169 8.15 11.28 -10.72
CA THR A 169 7.07 11.52 -9.74
C THR A 169 7.08 10.55 -8.56
N SER A 170 7.85 9.46 -8.66
CA SER A 170 8.05 8.51 -7.56
C SER A 170 8.63 9.17 -6.29
N TYR A 171 8.36 8.55 -5.13
CA TYR A 171 8.75 9.08 -3.81
C TYR A 171 10.25 9.40 -3.73
N ILE A 172 11.10 8.47 -4.17
CA ILE A 172 12.56 8.59 -4.10
C ILE A 172 13.07 9.71 -5.03
N HIS A 173 12.58 9.78 -6.27
CA HIS A 173 12.99 10.81 -7.23
C HIS A 173 12.52 12.21 -6.79
N CYS A 174 11.28 12.33 -6.32
CA CYS A 174 10.78 13.57 -5.74
C CYS A 174 11.61 13.98 -4.50
N GLY A 175 11.92 13.03 -3.61
CA GLY A 175 12.75 13.28 -2.44
C GLY A 175 14.16 13.76 -2.81
N ALA A 176 14.78 13.15 -3.82
CA ALA A 176 16.10 13.51 -4.33
C ALA A 176 16.13 14.93 -4.89
N ARG A 177 15.13 15.28 -5.71
CA ARG A 177 14.94 16.63 -6.25
C ARG A 177 14.80 17.67 -5.15
N ILE A 178 13.96 17.42 -4.15
CA ILE A 178 13.73 18.36 -3.03
C ILE A 178 14.96 18.52 -2.15
N ALA A 179 15.68 17.43 -1.89
CA ALA A 179 16.87 17.45 -1.04
C ALA A 179 18.12 17.96 -1.78
N GLY A 180 18.09 18.07 -3.11
CA GLY A 180 19.27 18.38 -3.92
C GLY A 180 20.33 17.27 -3.85
N ARG A 181 19.90 16.01 -3.74
CA ARG A 181 20.73 14.81 -3.56
C ARG A 181 20.48 13.80 -4.67
N SER A 182 21.29 12.75 -4.74
CA SER A 182 21.04 11.68 -5.72
C SER A 182 19.87 10.78 -5.28
N PRO A 183 19.10 10.19 -6.22
CA PRO A 183 18.09 9.18 -5.90
C PRO A 183 18.66 8.01 -5.10
N ARG A 184 19.91 7.63 -5.40
CA ARG A 184 20.67 6.62 -4.65
C ARG A 184 20.79 6.95 -3.17
N ASP A 185 21.15 8.20 -2.83
CA ASP A 185 21.34 8.58 -1.42
C ASP A 185 20.02 8.51 -0.64
N ILE A 186 18.92 8.94 -1.28
CA ILE A 186 17.56 8.87 -0.69
C ILE A 186 17.11 7.41 -0.54
N LEU A 187 17.39 6.55 -1.52
CA LEU A 187 17.09 5.12 -1.45
C LEU A 187 17.76 4.45 -0.26
N PHE A 188 19.06 4.69 -0.04
CA PHE A 188 19.79 4.05 1.08
C PHE A 188 19.28 4.53 2.44
N GLU A 189 18.99 5.81 2.60
CA GLU A 189 18.37 6.32 3.83
C GLU A 189 17.00 5.69 4.07
N LEU A 190 16.18 5.56 3.03
CA LEU A 190 14.86 4.96 3.15
C LEU A 190 14.94 3.48 3.52
N ILE A 191 15.93 2.75 3.01
CA ILE A 191 16.21 1.36 3.40
C ILE A 191 16.50 1.28 4.90
N ASP A 192 17.40 2.13 5.41
CA ASP A 192 17.75 2.14 6.84
C ASP A 192 16.53 2.45 7.72
N GLU A 193 15.70 3.42 7.32
CA GLU A 193 14.46 3.78 8.02
C GLU A 193 13.43 2.63 8.01
N VAL A 194 13.24 1.96 6.87
CA VAL A 194 12.29 0.84 6.72
C VAL A 194 12.74 -0.38 7.53
N VAL A 195 14.03 -0.69 7.54
CA VAL A 195 14.59 -1.78 8.35
C VAL A 195 14.39 -1.49 9.84
N ALA A 196 14.70 -0.27 10.29
CA ALA A 196 14.49 0.13 11.68
C ALA A 196 13.01 0.06 12.10
N ALA A 197 12.09 0.46 11.21
CA ALA A 197 10.65 0.35 11.46
C ALA A 197 10.21 -1.13 11.60
N ALA A 198 10.68 -2.02 10.71
CA ALA A 198 10.36 -3.44 10.78
C ALA A 198 10.92 -4.12 12.05
N GLU A 199 12.14 -3.75 12.46
CA GLU A 199 12.74 -4.21 13.71
C GLU A 199 11.96 -3.75 14.93
N HIS A 200 11.58 -2.47 14.99
CA HIS A 200 10.77 -1.94 16.10
C HIS A 200 9.39 -2.62 16.19
N VAL A 201 8.75 -2.93 15.05
CA VAL A 201 7.51 -3.71 15.02
C VAL A 201 7.73 -5.10 15.65
N ARG A 202 8.80 -5.82 15.25
CA ARG A 202 9.12 -7.14 15.83
C ARG A 202 9.39 -7.07 17.33
N GLU A 203 10.17 -6.08 17.77
CA GLU A 203 10.51 -5.87 19.18
C GLU A 203 9.26 -5.59 20.02
N HIS A 204 8.38 -4.70 19.54
CA HIS A 204 7.15 -4.34 20.25
C HIS A 204 6.18 -5.50 20.36
N LEU A 205 6.01 -6.29 19.29
CA LEU A 205 5.09 -7.42 19.27
C LEU A 205 5.57 -8.58 20.16
N GLY A 206 6.88 -8.66 20.45
CA GLY A 206 7.46 -9.70 21.29
C GLY A 206 7.29 -11.10 20.69
N GLU A 207 7.35 -12.14 21.52
CA GLU A 207 7.12 -13.52 21.04
C GLU A 207 5.62 -13.84 20.96
N GLY A 208 5.19 -14.46 19.87
CA GLY A 208 3.85 -15.03 19.73
C GLY A 208 3.17 -14.71 18.40
N ARG A 209 1.89 -15.12 18.30
CA ARG A 209 1.10 -15.11 17.06
C ARG A 209 1.09 -13.79 16.30
N ALA A 210 1.18 -12.65 16.99
CA ALA A 210 1.17 -11.34 16.36
C ALA A 210 2.50 -11.07 15.65
N ARG A 211 3.62 -11.37 16.30
CA ARG A 211 4.90 -11.33 15.61
C ARG A 211 4.98 -12.37 14.50
N ASP A 212 4.48 -13.58 14.70
CA ASP A 212 4.48 -14.62 13.65
C ASP A 212 3.72 -14.16 12.39
N ALA A 213 2.57 -13.49 12.58
CA ALA A 213 1.81 -12.93 11.47
C ALA A 213 2.51 -11.73 10.81
N TRP A 214 3.21 -10.90 11.58
CA TRP A 214 4.04 -9.81 11.04
C TRP A 214 5.21 -10.37 10.22
N ASP A 215 6.00 -11.27 10.77
CA ASP A 215 7.17 -11.86 10.11
C ASP A 215 6.75 -12.60 8.83
N LYS A 216 5.60 -13.28 8.87
CA LYS A 216 5.03 -13.95 7.70
C LYS A 216 4.55 -12.97 6.64
N PHE A 217 3.84 -11.91 7.05
CA PHE A 217 3.42 -10.83 6.16
C PHE A 217 4.62 -10.16 5.49
N GLU A 218 5.61 -9.73 6.27
CA GLU A 218 6.84 -9.07 5.82
C GLU A 218 7.54 -9.92 4.76
N ALA A 219 7.88 -11.17 5.09
CA ALA A 219 8.59 -12.07 4.18
C ALA A 219 7.81 -12.31 2.88
N ASN A 220 6.49 -12.52 2.98
CA ASN A 220 5.65 -12.77 1.81
C ASN A 220 5.42 -11.49 0.98
N TYR A 221 5.39 -10.32 1.60
CA TYR A 221 5.29 -9.02 0.93
C TYR A 221 6.54 -8.77 0.08
N MET A 222 7.72 -9.00 0.65
CA MET A 222 8.99 -8.95 -0.08
C MET A 222 9.02 -9.97 -1.22
N TRP A 223 8.61 -11.21 -0.97
CA TRP A 223 8.55 -12.26 -1.99
C TRP A 223 7.62 -11.91 -3.14
N PHE A 224 6.44 -11.34 -2.85
CA PHE A 224 5.51 -10.89 -3.89
C PHE A 224 6.15 -9.87 -4.84
N HIS A 225 6.89 -8.88 -4.31
CA HIS A 225 7.56 -7.89 -5.14
C HIS A 225 8.67 -8.52 -5.98
N PHE A 226 9.45 -9.42 -5.36
CA PHE A 226 10.54 -10.11 -6.04
C PHE A 226 10.06 -11.01 -7.20
N ASP A 227 8.98 -11.75 -6.98
CA ASP A 227 8.45 -12.72 -7.93
C ASP A 227 7.61 -12.07 -9.04
N ASN A 228 6.96 -10.95 -8.75
CA ASN A 228 6.06 -10.28 -9.68
C ASN A 228 6.84 -9.56 -10.79
N PRO A 229 6.64 -9.93 -12.07
CA PRO A 229 7.33 -9.32 -13.21
C PRO A 229 7.19 -7.80 -13.31
N ARG A 230 6.12 -7.21 -12.73
CA ARG A 230 5.91 -5.76 -12.67
C ARG A 230 7.12 -5.01 -12.12
N TYR A 231 7.78 -5.55 -11.09
CA TYR A 231 8.87 -4.85 -10.40
C TYR A 231 10.25 -5.10 -11.02
N ARG A 232 10.36 -6.08 -11.94
CA ARG A 232 11.60 -6.36 -12.70
C ARG A 232 12.83 -6.68 -11.84
N LEU A 233 12.65 -7.03 -10.57
CA LEU A 233 13.75 -7.25 -9.62
C LEU A 233 14.62 -8.48 -9.95
N ARG A 234 14.09 -9.44 -10.71
CA ARG A 234 14.89 -10.56 -11.23
C ARG A 234 16.03 -10.10 -12.15
N GLU A 235 15.84 -9.01 -12.90
CA GLU A 235 16.88 -8.45 -13.77
C GLU A 235 18.11 -7.98 -12.98
N VAL A 236 17.88 -7.44 -11.77
CA VAL A 236 18.94 -6.97 -10.86
C VAL A 236 19.71 -8.15 -10.26
N VAL A 237 18.99 -9.17 -9.79
CA VAL A 237 19.60 -10.35 -9.17
C VAL A 237 20.35 -11.19 -10.19
N ASP A 238 19.77 -11.39 -11.38
CA ASP A 238 20.40 -12.13 -12.47
C ASP A 238 21.67 -11.41 -12.97
N ALA A 239 21.65 -10.07 -13.07
CA ALA A 239 22.84 -9.28 -13.40
C ALA A 239 24.00 -9.45 -12.38
N GLY A 240 23.68 -9.68 -11.11
CA GLY A 240 24.65 -10.01 -10.07
C GLY A 240 25.35 -11.35 -10.26
N TYR A 241 24.69 -12.32 -10.90
CA TYR A 241 25.30 -13.63 -11.20
C TYR A 241 26.24 -13.60 -12.42
N TYR A 242 26.13 -12.60 -13.31
CA TYR A 242 27.04 -12.43 -14.46
C TYR A 242 28.32 -11.64 -14.13
N THR A 243 28.42 -11.03 -12.96
CA THR A 243 29.63 -10.29 -12.51
C THR A 243 30.55 -11.09 -11.59
N VAL A 244 30.22 -12.36 -11.33
CA VAL A 244 31.09 -13.33 -10.64
C VAL A 244 31.42 -14.48 -11.59
N ASN A 245 32.24 -14.22 -12.61
CA ASN A 245 32.99 -15.22 -13.38
C ASN A 245 34.25 -14.58 -13.99
#